data_AF-A0A6P1X300-F1
#
_entry.id   AF-A0A6P1X300-F1
#
_cell.length_a   1.000
_cell.length_b   1.000
_cell.length_c   1.000
_cell.angle_alpha   90.00
_cell.angle_beta   90.00
_cell.angle_gamma   90.00
#
_symmetry.space_group_name_H-M   'P 1'
#
loop_
_entity.id
_entity.type
_entity.pdbx_description
1 polymer ?
#
loop_
_entity_poly.entity_id
_entity_poly.type
_entity_poly.pdbx_seq_one_letter_code
_entity_poly.pdbx_strand_id
1 'polypeptide(L)'
;MIKNKTLTWKLVTERISDGWNADLAHKLSVNFKGPGDDIQYHFKRGTEIIKVPYTKLKVLEEKGLTVFIIAQKLRRGATIEEALCADDVVLPNPKNYDDKLIRELQEASSKAAYIRYKKEKQLHRKPWLKTVQQQHKRGNYCKYLFNRSSFAKVKKDLFGRDQII
;
A
#
# COMPACT_ATOMS: atom_id res chain seq x y z
N MET A 1 -2.30 2.43 0.50
CA MET A 1 -2.62 1.22 1.29
C MET A 1 -2.59 1.57 2.76
N ILE A 2 -3.75 1.73 3.40
CA ILE A 2 -3.84 1.79 4.86
C ILE A 2 -3.46 0.38 5.34
N LYS A 3 -2.40 0.26 6.15
CA LYS A 3 -2.03 -1.02 6.77
C LYS A 3 -3.22 -1.49 7.60
N ASN A 4 -3.98 -2.46 7.10
CA ASN A 4 -4.94 -3.18 7.93
C ASN A 4 -4.12 -3.75 9.09
N LYS A 5 -4.36 -3.27 10.32
CA LYS A 5 -3.87 -3.94 11.51
C LYS A 5 -4.39 -5.37 11.39
N THR A 6 -3.47 -6.32 11.21
CA THR A 6 -3.79 -7.74 11.12
C THR A 6 -4.59 -8.12 12.36
N LEU A 7 -5.81 -8.59 12.16
CA LEU A 7 -6.62 -9.12 13.26
C LEU A 7 -5.84 -10.27 13.88
N THR A 8 -5.70 -10.25 15.20
CA THR A 8 -5.06 -11.35 15.91
C THR A 8 -6.03 -12.54 15.95
N TRP A 9 -5.48 -13.76 15.85
CA TRP A 9 -6.28 -14.98 15.97
C TRP A 9 -7.15 -14.97 17.24
N LYS A 10 -6.57 -14.52 18.36
CA LYS A 10 -7.25 -14.35 19.64
C LYS A 10 -8.55 -13.52 19.55
N LEU A 11 -8.51 -12.40 18.83
CA LEU A 11 -9.68 -11.54 18.69
C LEU A 11 -10.76 -12.19 17.81
N VAL A 12 -10.36 -12.91 16.76
CA VAL A 12 -11.31 -13.63 15.91
C VAL A 12 -11.99 -14.74 16.70
N THR A 13 -11.26 -15.49 17.54
CA THR A 13 -11.84 -16.52 18.40
C THR A 13 -12.78 -15.94 19.45
N GLU A 14 -12.45 -14.79 20.05
CA GLU A 14 -13.32 -14.07 20.99
C GLU A 14 -14.65 -13.66 20.32
N ARG A 15 -14.59 -13.14 19.09
CA ARG A 15 -15.79 -12.78 18.33
C ARG A 15 -16.68 -13.98 18.00
N ILE A 16 -16.07 -15.10 17.63
CA ILE A 16 -16.82 -16.33 17.36
C ILE A 16 -17.48 -16.84 18.65
N SER A 17 -16.80 -16.76 19.80
CA SER A 17 -17.44 -17.09 21.08
C SER A 17 -18.56 -16.12 21.47
N ASP A 18 -18.46 -14.86 21.05
CA ASP A 18 -19.52 -13.85 21.23
C ASP A 18 -20.69 -14.01 20.24
N GLY A 19 -20.70 -15.09 19.43
CA GLY A 19 -21.78 -15.41 18.50
C GLY A 19 -21.67 -14.73 17.14
N TRP A 20 -20.52 -14.16 16.78
CA TRP A 20 -20.34 -13.55 15.47
C TRP A 20 -20.27 -14.62 14.37
N ASN A 21 -20.81 -14.30 13.20
CA ASN A 21 -20.54 -15.07 12.00
C ASN A 21 -19.03 -15.05 11.70
N ALA A 22 -18.44 -16.22 11.41
CA ALA A 22 -17.01 -16.38 11.14
C ALA A 22 -16.48 -15.42 10.06
N ASP A 23 -17.27 -15.19 9.01
CA ASP A 23 -16.93 -14.26 7.94
C ASP A 23 -16.84 -12.82 8.44
N LEU A 24 -17.81 -12.39 9.25
CA LEU A 24 -17.85 -11.06 9.83
C LEU A 24 -16.72 -10.87 10.86
N ALA A 25 -16.46 -11.89 11.68
CA ALA A 25 -15.40 -11.88 12.69
C ALA A 25 -14.02 -11.61 12.08
N HIS A 26 -13.75 -12.16 10.89
CA HIS A 26 -12.51 -11.98 10.15
C HIS A 26 -12.48 -10.69 9.30
N LYS A 27 -13.60 -10.23 8.75
CA LYS A 27 -13.63 -9.07 7.85
C LYS A 27 -13.65 -7.72 8.59
N LEU A 28 -14.33 -7.66 9.73
CA LEU A 28 -14.56 -6.40 10.44
C LEU A 28 -13.33 -5.93 11.22
N SER A 29 -13.06 -4.62 11.19
CA SER A 29 -11.94 -4.00 11.91
C SER A 29 -12.02 -4.19 13.42
N VAL A 30 -10.90 -4.04 14.14
CA VAL A 30 -10.79 -4.14 15.61
C VAL A 30 -11.72 -3.17 16.35
N ASN A 31 -12.16 -2.09 15.70
CA ASN A 31 -13.04 -1.08 16.30
C ASN A 31 -14.50 -1.53 16.41
N PHE A 32 -14.87 -2.65 15.75
CA PHE A 32 -16.17 -3.29 15.96
C PHE A 32 -16.12 -4.19 17.19
N LYS A 33 -17.09 -4.00 18.09
CA LYS A 33 -17.24 -4.70 19.38
C LYS A 33 -18.73 -4.94 19.67
N GLY A 34 -19.01 -5.84 20.59
CA GLY A 34 -20.37 -6.17 21.02
C GLY A 34 -20.71 -7.63 20.74
N PRO A 35 -21.83 -8.13 21.29
CA PRO A 35 -22.32 -9.48 21.01
C PRO A 35 -22.75 -9.61 19.55
N GLY A 36 -22.85 -10.85 19.06
CA GLY A 36 -23.14 -11.14 17.64
C GLY A 36 -24.38 -10.43 17.08
N ASP A 37 -25.41 -10.24 17.89
CA ASP A 37 -26.66 -9.59 17.49
C ASP A 37 -26.62 -8.05 17.60
N ASP A 38 -25.68 -7.47 18.35
CA ASP A 38 -25.54 -6.02 18.58
C ASP A 38 -24.09 -5.56 18.36
N ILE A 39 -23.59 -5.81 17.14
CA ILE A 39 -22.26 -5.37 16.73
C ILE A 39 -22.26 -3.84 16.55
N GLN A 40 -21.37 -3.16 17.26
CA GLN A 40 -21.23 -1.71 17.25
C GLN A 40 -19.82 -1.28 16.87
N TYR A 41 -19.70 -0.23 16.08
CA TYR A 41 -18.43 0.43 15.81
C TYR A 41 -18.18 1.53 16.85
N HIS A 42 -16.97 1.53 17.41
CA HIS A 42 -16.54 2.53 18.37
C HIS A 42 -15.72 3.63 17.67
N PHE A 43 -16.33 4.80 17.47
CA PHE A 43 -15.62 6.01 17.07
C PHE A 43 -14.98 6.66 18.29
N LYS A 44 -13.70 7.03 18.19
CA LYS A 44 -12.99 7.76 19.24
C LYS A 44 -13.01 9.26 18.93
N ARG A 45 -13.58 10.07 19.83
CA ARG A 45 -13.55 11.54 19.78
C ARG A 45 -12.89 12.04 21.06
N GLY A 46 -11.57 12.26 21.02
CA GLY A 46 -10.81 12.59 22.23
C GLY A 46 -10.87 11.44 23.26
N THR A 47 -11.51 11.69 24.40
CA THR A 47 -11.77 10.71 25.47
C THR A 47 -13.11 9.99 25.31
N GLU A 48 -14.02 10.51 24.48
CA GLU A 48 -15.35 9.94 24.29
C GLU A 48 -15.33 8.80 23.27
N ILE A 49 -16.12 7.77 23.57
CA ILE A 49 -16.36 6.63 22.67
C ILE A 49 -17.81 6.71 22.21
N ILE A 50 -17.99 7.03 20.94
CA ILE A 50 -19.31 7.07 20.31
C ILE A 50 -19.57 5.70 19.68
N LYS A 51 -20.67 5.06 20.05
CA LYS A 51 -21.05 3.73 19.57
C LYS A 51 -22.10 3.86 18.48
N VAL A 52 -21.86 3.21 17.34
CA VAL A 52 -22.80 3.21 16.21
C VAL A 52 -23.05 1.78 15.77
N PRO A 53 -24.31 1.32 15.67
CA PRO A 53 -24.64 -0.04 15.22
C PRO A 53 -24.10 -0.34 13.82
N TYR A 54 -23.63 -1.57 13.61
CA TYR A 54 -23.11 -2.06 12.34
C TYR A 54 -24.16 -1.98 11.23
N THR A 55 -25.42 -2.31 11.52
CA THR A 55 -26.54 -2.24 10.58
C THR A 55 -26.72 -0.82 10.03
N LYS A 56 -26.67 0.18 10.91
CA LYS A 56 -26.76 1.60 10.53
C LYS A 56 -25.58 2.03 9.66
N LEU A 57 -24.37 1.57 9.98
CA LEU A 57 -23.19 1.87 9.17
C LEU A 57 -23.23 1.23 7.80
N LYS A 58 -23.78 0.02 7.67
CA LYS A 58 -23.94 -0.64 6.38
C LYS A 58 -24.86 0.16 5.44
N VAL A 59 -25.99 0.65 5.95
CA VAL A 59 -26.92 1.51 5.20
C VAL A 59 -26.25 2.83 4.79
N LEU A 60 -25.39 3.39 5.63
CA LEU A 60 -24.66 4.63 5.32
C LEU A 60 -23.54 4.39 4.30
N GLU A 61 -22.89 3.24 4.34
CA GLU A 61 -21.87 2.84 3.37
C GLU A 61 -22.46 2.67 1.97
N GLU A 62 -23.68 2.12 1.85
CA GLU A 62 -24.44 2.06 0.60
C GLU A 62 -24.74 3.45 0.02
N LYS A 63 -24.86 4.46 0.89
CA LYS A 63 -25.01 5.87 0.50
C LYS A 63 -23.68 6.59 0.26
N GLY A 64 -22.55 5.87 0.25
CA GLY A 64 -21.21 6.41 0.03
C GLY A 64 -20.53 7.00 1.26
N LEU A 65 -21.18 6.95 2.43
CA LEU A 65 -20.66 7.48 3.69
C LEU A 65 -19.86 6.39 4.43
N THR A 66 -18.58 6.27 4.11
CA THR A 66 -17.70 5.30 4.75
C THR A 66 -17.36 5.68 6.20
N VAL A 67 -17.00 4.67 7.01
CA VAL A 67 -16.51 4.85 8.39
C VAL A 67 -15.34 5.85 8.47
N PHE A 68 -14.49 5.90 7.44
CA PHE A 68 -13.40 6.86 7.35
C PHE A 68 -13.90 8.31 7.27
N ILE A 69 -14.90 8.58 6.42
CA ILE A 69 -15.50 9.91 6.25
C ILE A 69 -16.18 10.34 7.55
N ILE A 70 -16.93 9.44 8.19
CA ILE A 70 -17.59 9.71 9.48
C ILE A 70 -16.54 10.07 10.54
N ALA A 71 -15.46 9.29 10.64
CA ALA A 71 -14.37 9.56 11.58
C ALA A 71 -13.62 10.87 11.27
N GLN A 72 -13.61 11.32 10.01
CA GLN A 72 -13.01 12.59 9.61
C GLN A 72 -13.92 13.77 9.98
N LYS A 73 -15.24 13.66 9.75
CA LYS A 73 -16.24 14.65 10.20
C LYS A 73 -16.18 14.85 11.72
N LEU A 74 -16.18 13.76 12.49
CA LEU A 74 -16.06 13.80 13.95
C LEU A 74 -14.76 14.46 14.43
N ARG A 75 -13.64 14.20 13.75
CA ARG A 75 -12.35 14.85 14.05
C ARG A 75 -12.33 16.34 13.75
N ARG A 76 -13.14 16.81 12.81
CA ARG A 76 -13.33 18.24 12.48
C ARG A 76 -14.28 18.96 13.43
N GLY A 77 -14.83 18.25 14.42
CA GLY A 77 -15.70 18.84 15.43
C GLY A 77 -17.19 18.67 15.17
N ALA A 78 -17.59 18.05 14.06
CA ALA A 78 -19.00 17.78 13.76
C ALA A 78 -19.66 16.92 14.84
N THR A 79 -20.96 17.14 15.05
CA THR A 79 -21.78 16.29 15.93
C THR A 79 -21.94 14.89 15.32
N ILE A 80 -22.37 13.91 16.12
CA ILE A 80 -22.59 12.55 15.60
C ILE A 80 -23.71 12.53 14.56
N GLU A 81 -24.74 13.36 14.73
CA GLU A 81 -25.88 13.45 13.82
C GLU A 81 -25.44 14.03 12.46
N GLU A 82 -24.68 15.13 12.47
CA GLU A 82 -24.04 15.69 11.28
C GLU A 82 -23.05 14.71 10.62
N ALA A 83 -22.30 13.97 11.43
CA ALA A 83 -21.34 13.00 10.95
C ALA A 83 -22.01 11.81 10.24
N LEU A 84 -23.22 11.44 10.67
CA LEU A 84 -24.04 10.37 10.08
C LEU A 84 -24.97 10.89 8.97
N CYS A 85 -25.08 12.20 8.78
CA CYS A 85 -25.84 12.79 7.69
C CYS A 85 -25.18 12.48 6.34
N ALA A 86 -25.97 11.85 5.45
CA ALA A 86 -25.55 11.45 4.11
C ALA A 86 -25.63 12.60 3.09
N ASP A 87 -26.45 13.63 3.37
CA ASP A 87 -26.69 14.73 2.42
C ASP A 87 -25.47 15.68 2.34
N ASP A 88 -24.67 15.77 3.40
CA ASP A 88 -23.43 16.56 3.45
C ASP A 88 -22.22 15.83 2.84
N VAL A 89 -22.44 14.69 2.18
CA VAL A 89 -21.35 13.98 1.51
C VAL A 89 -21.07 14.65 0.18
N VAL A 90 -20.38 15.79 0.25
CA VAL A 90 -19.47 16.16 -0.82
C VAL A 90 -18.38 15.11 -0.80
N LEU A 91 -18.62 13.98 -1.48
CA LEU A 91 -17.55 13.08 -1.85
C LEU A 91 -16.53 14.00 -2.52
N PRO A 92 -15.29 14.12 -2.00
CA PRO A 92 -14.25 14.71 -2.82
C PRO A 92 -14.26 13.83 -4.05
N ASN A 93 -14.82 14.35 -5.15
CA ASN A 93 -14.86 13.68 -6.43
C ASN A 93 -13.43 13.19 -6.59
N PRO A 94 -13.18 11.86 -6.51
CA PRO A 94 -11.81 11.38 -6.49
C PRO A 94 -11.25 11.98 -7.76
N LYS A 95 -10.38 13.00 -7.65
CA LYS A 95 -9.76 13.64 -8.83
C LYS A 95 -9.42 12.47 -9.70
N ASN A 96 -10.04 12.32 -10.88
CA ASN A 96 -9.99 11.09 -11.67
C ASN A 96 -8.52 10.69 -11.80
N TYR A 97 -8.04 9.90 -10.85
CA TYR A 97 -6.65 9.53 -10.75
C TYR A 97 -6.70 8.27 -11.55
N ASP A 98 -6.27 8.41 -12.79
CA ASP A 98 -6.29 7.36 -13.80
C ASP A 98 -5.86 6.05 -13.12
N ASP A 99 -6.80 5.13 -12.91
CA ASP A 99 -6.58 3.91 -12.12
C ASP A 99 -5.43 3.09 -12.71
N LYS A 100 -5.20 3.28 -14.01
CA LYS A 100 -4.06 2.75 -14.75
C LYS A 100 -2.73 3.31 -14.24
N LEU A 101 -2.63 4.61 -14.03
CA LEU A 101 -1.45 5.28 -13.47
C LEU A 101 -1.18 4.83 -12.03
N ILE A 102 -2.23 4.67 -11.20
CA ILE A 102 -2.08 4.16 -9.83
C ILE A 102 -1.55 2.72 -9.84
N ARG A 103 -2.11 1.85 -10.69
CA ARG A 103 -1.64 0.47 -10.86
C ARG A 103 -0.20 0.41 -11.36
N GLU A 104 0.15 1.21 -12.36
CA GLU A 104 1.52 1.26 -12.90
C GLU A 104 2.53 1.70 -11.82
N LEU A 105 2.18 2.69 -10.99
CA LEU A 105 3.01 3.12 -9.87
C LEU A 105 3.17 2.04 -8.80
N GLN A 106 2.10 1.30 -8.49
CA GLN A 106 2.15 0.17 -7.55
C GLN A 106 2.98 -1.00 -8.10
N GLU A 107 2.80 -1.37 -9.37
CA GLU A 107 3.58 -2.38 -10.06
C GLU A 107 5.06 -1.98 -10.16
N ALA A 108 5.36 -0.72 -10.45
CA ALA A 108 6.72 -0.20 -10.42
C ALA A 108 7.35 -0.27 -9.03
N SER A 109 6.61 0.08 -7.97
CA SER A 109 7.10 0.03 -6.59
C SER A 109 7.37 -1.40 -6.12
N SER A 110 6.48 -2.33 -6.48
CA SER A 110 6.60 -3.75 -6.11
C SER A 110 7.73 -4.44 -6.88
N LYS A 111 7.89 -4.12 -8.18
CA LYS A 111 9.02 -4.61 -8.99
C LYS A 111 10.34 -4.06 -8.49
N ALA A 112 10.41 -2.78 -8.13
CA ALA A 112 11.60 -2.18 -7.53
C ALA A 112 11.93 -2.80 -6.16
N ALA A 113 10.93 -3.05 -5.32
CA ALA A 113 11.11 -3.73 -4.04
C ALA A 113 11.61 -5.18 -4.22
N TYR A 114 11.07 -5.92 -5.19
CA TYR A 114 11.50 -7.27 -5.52
C TYR A 114 12.94 -7.32 -6.04
N ILE A 115 13.34 -6.37 -6.88
CA ILE A 115 14.73 -6.24 -7.37
C ILE A 115 15.68 -5.96 -6.20
N ARG A 116 15.33 -5.04 -5.30
CA ARG A 116 16.10 -4.75 -4.08
C ARG A 116 16.26 -5.99 -3.20
N TYR A 117 15.16 -6.71 -2.95
CA TYR A 117 15.17 -7.97 -2.20
C TYR A 117 16.07 -9.03 -2.84
N LYS A 118 15.99 -9.23 -4.16
CA LYS A 118 16.89 -10.17 -4.87
C LYS A 118 18.35 -9.78 -4.73
N LYS A 119 18.67 -8.49 -4.85
CA LYS A 119 20.03 -7.97 -4.71
C LYS A 119 20.56 -8.19 -3.29
N GLU A 120 19.78 -7.88 -2.26
CA GLU A 120 20.14 -8.13 -0.86
C GLU A 120 20.33 -9.63 -0.58
N LYS A 121 19.41 -10.48 -1.05
CA LYS A 121 19.51 -11.93 -0.90
C LYS A 121 20.75 -12.51 -1.58
N GLN A 122 21.11 -12.00 -2.77
CA GLN A 122 22.33 -12.40 -3.47
C GLN A 122 23.58 -11.97 -2.69
N LEU A 123 23.57 -10.77 -2.10
CA LEU A 123 24.65 -10.26 -1.26
C LEU A 123 24.80 -11.07 0.04
N HIS A 124 23.69 -11.50 0.66
CA HIS A 124 23.73 -12.39 1.84
C HIS A 124 24.22 -13.81 1.51
N ARG A 125 23.91 -14.34 0.32
CA ARG A 125 24.37 -15.67 -0.11
C ARG A 125 25.88 -15.74 -0.39
N LYS A 126 26.48 -14.63 -0.82
CA LYS A 126 27.91 -14.56 -1.17
C LYS A 126 28.53 -13.25 -0.64
N PRO A 127 28.68 -13.11 0.69
CA PRO A 127 29.12 -11.86 1.32
C PRO A 127 30.53 -11.44 0.89
N TRP A 128 31.40 -12.39 0.57
CA TRP A 128 32.77 -12.15 0.09
C TRP A 128 32.84 -11.46 -1.28
N LEU A 129 31.75 -11.42 -2.07
CA LEU A 129 31.72 -10.67 -3.33
C LEU A 129 31.65 -9.15 -3.12
N LYS A 130 31.39 -8.65 -1.90
CA LYS A 130 31.38 -7.20 -1.58
C LYS A 130 32.78 -6.59 -1.52
N THR A 131 33.75 -7.38 -1.08
CA THR A 131 35.13 -6.93 -0.83
C THR A 131 36.07 -7.17 -2.01
N VAL A 132 35.62 -7.94 -3.00
CA VAL A 132 36.44 -8.31 -4.17
C VAL A 132 36.02 -7.46 -5.37
N GLN A 133 36.98 -6.79 -6.01
CA GLN A 133 36.77 -6.07 -7.26
C GLN A 133 36.24 -7.04 -8.32
N GLN A 134 34.96 -6.90 -8.70
CA GLN A 134 34.33 -7.78 -9.67
C GLN A 134 34.96 -7.56 -11.05
N GLN A 135 35.85 -8.45 -11.47
CA GLN A 135 36.37 -8.46 -12.83
C GLN A 135 35.35 -9.12 -13.77
N HIS A 136 34.28 -8.42 -14.10
CA HIS A 136 33.39 -8.86 -15.16
C HIS A 136 34.10 -8.66 -16.51
N LYS A 137 34.65 -9.73 -17.07
CA LYS A 137 35.07 -9.72 -18.48
C LYS A 137 33.82 -9.51 -19.34
N ARG A 138 33.89 -8.60 -20.32
CA ARG A 138 32.81 -8.43 -21.31
C ARG A 138 32.52 -9.78 -21.96
N GLY A 139 31.25 -10.21 -21.95
CA GLY A 139 30.83 -11.43 -22.63
C GLY A 139 31.10 -11.35 -24.13
N ASN A 140 31.22 -12.50 -24.80
CA ASN A 140 31.61 -12.57 -26.21
C ASN A 140 30.67 -11.77 -27.13
N TYR A 141 29.37 -11.81 -26.87
CA TYR A 141 28.40 -11.02 -27.62
C TYR A 141 28.54 -9.50 -27.38
N CYS A 142 28.89 -9.10 -26.15
CA CYS A 142 29.12 -7.69 -25.82
C CYS A 142 30.40 -7.17 -26.50
N LYS A 143 31.45 -8.00 -26.58
CA LYS A 143 32.66 -7.71 -27.38
C LYS A 143 32.35 -7.61 -28.87
N TYR A 144 31.53 -8.52 -29.39
CA TYR A 144 31.07 -8.52 -30.78
C TYR A 144 30.33 -7.22 -31.14
N LEU A 145 29.39 -6.78 -30.29
CA LEU A 145 28.64 -5.54 -30.50
C LEU A 145 29.53 -4.30 -30.43
N PHE A 146 30.48 -4.23 -29.49
CA PHE A 146 31.47 -3.14 -29.44
C PHE A 146 32.41 -3.10 -30.65
N ASN A 147 32.61 -4.21 -31.34
CA ASN A 147 33.41 -4.25 -32.56
C ASN A 147 32.64 -3.76 -33.80
N ARG A 148 31.30 -3.76 -33.78
CA ARG A 148 30.50 -3.19 -34.88
C ARG A 148 30.59 -1.65 -34.92
N SER A 149 30.39 -1.06 -36.10
CA SER A 149 30.42 0.40 -36.33
C SER A 149 29.17 1.12 -35.82
N SER A 150 28.11 0.38 -35.48
CA SER A 150 26.84 0.93 -35.02
C SER A 150 26.84 1.36 -33.54
N PHE A 151 27.95 1.16 -32.82
CA PHE A 151 28.13 1.60 -31.45
C PHE A 151 29.19 2.70 -31.40
N ALA A 152 28.85 3.81 -30.74
CA ALA A 152 29.75 4.91 -30.44
C ALA A 152 31.00 4.42 -29.69
N LYS A 153 32.18 4.70 -30.24
CA LYS A 153 33.50 4.36 -29.69
C LYS A 153 34.24 5.65 -29.37
N VAL A 154 34.98 5.65 -28.27
CA VAL A 154 35.87 6.77 -27.96
C VAL A 154 37.24 6.49 -28.56
N LYS A 155 37.73 7.37 -29.43
CA LYS A 155 39.09 7.35 -29.96
C LYS A 155 39.79 8.64 -29.57
N LYS A 156 41.08 8.54 -29.24
CA LYS A 156 41.94 9.73 -29.04
C LYS A 156 42.34 10.32 -30.39
N ASP A 157 42.19 11.63 -30.55
CA ASP A 157 42.70 12.34 -31.71
C ASP A 157 44.22 12.57 -31.62
N LEU A 158 44.80 13.16 -32.68
CA LEU A 158 46.22 13.48 -32.77
C LEU A 158 46.71 14.42 -31.65
N PHE A 159 45.79 15.09 -30.95
CA PHE A 159 46.07 16.04 -29.86
C PHE A 159 45.66 15.49 -28.48
N GLY A 160 45.32 14.19 -28.39
CA GLY A 160 45.01 13.49 -27.14
C GLY A 160 43.60 13.73 -26.58
N ARG A 161 42.69 14.32 -27.35
CA ARG A 161 41.30 14.58 -26.94
C ARG A 161 40.41 13.39 -27.30
N ASP A 162 39.40 13.13 -26.48
CA ASP A 162 38.42 12.07 -26.72
C ASP A 162 37.42 12.47 -27.80
N GLN A 163 37.34 11.70 -28.88
CA GLN A 163 36.35 11.83 -29.94
C GLN A 163 35.43 10.61 -29.97
N ILE A 164 34.14 10.84 -30.17
CA ILE A 164 33.16 9.77 -30.38
C ILE A 164 33.09 9.45 -31.88
N ILE A 165 33.26 8.19 -32.24
CA ILE A 165 33.24 7.64 -33.62
C ILE A 165 32.23 6.51 -33.71
#